data_AF-A0A7H0M7U3-F1
#
_entry.id   AF-A0A7H0M7U3-F1
#
_cell.length_a   1.000
_cell.length_b   1.000
_cell.length_c   1.000
_cell.angle_alpha   90.00
_cell.angle_beta   90.00
_cell.angle_gamma   90.00
#
_symmetry.space_group_name_H-M   'P 1'
#
loop_
_entity.id
_entity.type
_entity.pdbx_description
1 polymer ?
#
loop_
_entity_poly.entity_id
_entity_poly.type
_entity_poly.pdbx_seq_one_letter_code
_entity_poly.pdbx_strand_id
1 'polypeptide(L)'
;MLLLCPIHNKAANYCLSKKIKEILHQNKPLSDYAFCRLTVHKWNNGVETGSPHYFLEKEDVQALELPFTTVIHLNDRDIEKKSLNDRFVILKMRRLLSTVCSECIAPLEALDLWDD
;
A
#
# COMPACT_ATOMS: atom_id res chain seq x y z
N MET A 1 -15.23 4.55 13.34
CA MET A 1 -15.40 5.91 12.79
C MET A 1 -14.97 5.87 11.33
N LEU A 2 -15.86 6.22 10.40
CA LEU A 2 -15.47 6.44 9.01
C LEU A 2 -14.61 7.70 9.00
N LEU A 3 -13.33 7.58 8.66
CA LEU A 3 -12.51 8.76 8.40
C LEU A 3 -13.00 9.36 7.08
N LEU A 4 -13.41 10.63 7.12
CA LEU A 4 -13.75 11.38 5.93
C LEU A 4 -12.48 12.05 5.40
N CYS A 5 -12.29 12.03 4.10
CA CYS A 5 -11.25 12.80 3.43
C CYS A 5 -11.55 14.30 3.63
N PRO A 6 -10.58 15.09 4.14
CA PRO A 6 -10.81 16.51 4.42
C PRO A 6 -10.97 17.36 3.15
N ILE A 7 -10.56 16.86 1.98
CA ILE A 7 -10.63 17.58 0.70
C ILE A 7 -11.99 17.34 0.03
N HIS A 8 -12.43 16.08 -0.07
CA HIS A 8 -13.60 15.68 -0.87
C HIS A 8 -14.82 15.29 -0.03
N ASN A 9 -14.72 15.29 1.30
CA ASN A 9 -15.78 14.86 2.23
C ASN A 9 -16.34 13.44 1.93
N LYS A 10 -15.50 12.56 1.37
CA LYS A 10 -15.81 11.15 1.05
C LYS A 10 -15.12 10.19 2.00
N ALA A 11 -15.64 8.96 2.11
CA ALA A 11 -15.02 7.92 2.93
C ALA A 11 -13.57 7.63 2.49
N ALA A 12 -12.63 7.61 3.44
CA ALA A 12 -11.22 7.36 3.21
C ALA A 12 -10.88 5.88 3.43
N ASN A 13 -11.11 5.06 2.41
CA ASN A 13 -11.03 3.60 2.48
C ASN A 13 -9.78 3.01 1.78
N TYR A 14 -9.04 3.82 1.02
CA TYR A 14 -7.85 3.35 0.30
C TYR A 14 -6.61 3.51 1.17
N CYS A 15 -5.83 2.45 1.32
CA CYS A 15 -4.62 2.44 2.14
C CYS A 15 -3.37 2.70 1.30
N LEU A 16 -2.58 3.69 1.69
CA LEU A 16 -1.33 4.05 1.01
C LEU A 16 -0.36 4.69 1.99
N SER A 17 0.91 4.87 1.62
CA SER A 17 1.88 5.52 2.49
C SER A 17 1.55 7.00 2.70
N LYS A 18 1.89 7.54 3.86
CA LYS A 18 1.73 8.98 4.17
C LYS A 18 2.39 9.85 3.11
N LYS A 19 3.51 9.40 2.54
CA LYS A 19 4.23 10.12 1.50
C LYS A 19 3.44 10.20 0.19
N ILE A 20 2.84 9.10 -0.26
CA ILE A 20 1.95 9.13 -1.43
C ILE A 20 0.76 10.08 -1.20
N LYS A 21 0.17 10.07 0.00
CA LYS A 21 -0.91 11.01 0.35
C LYS A 21 -0.48 12.46 0.16
N GLU A 22 0.71 12.80 0.63
CA GLU A 22 1.27 14.14 0.50
C GLU A 22 1.51 14.51 -0.97
N ILE A 23 2.05 13.59 -1.78
CA ILE A 23 2.25 13.79 -3.23
C ILE A 23 0.91 14.09 -3.91
N LEU A 24 -0.11 13.26 -3.66
CA LEU A 24 -1.44 13.42 -4.23
C LEU A 24 -2.10 14.74 -3.82
N HIS A 25 -1.93 15.16 -2.56
CA HIS A 25 -2.49 16.41 -2.06
C HIS A 25 -1.73 17.67 -2.54
N GLN A 26 -0.44 17.54 -2.86
CA GLN A 26 0.38 18.62 -3.41
C GLN A 26 0.19 18.80 -4.92
N ASN A 27 -0.59 17.92 -5.57
CA ASN A 27 -0.84 17.91 -7.01
C ASN A 27 0.45 17.92 -7.86
N LYS A 28 1.48 17.22 -7.37
CA LYS A 28 2.75 17.07 -8.09
C LYS A 28 2.63 16.05 -9.22
N PRO A 29 3.43 16.16 -10.30
CA PRO A 29 3.46 15.17 -11.36
C PRO A 29 3.86 13.80 -10.79
N LEU A 30 2.98 12.80 -10.92
CA LEU A 30 3.26 11.47 -10.41
C LEU A 30 4.39 10.77 -11.19
N SER A 31 4.67 11.19 -12.42
CA SER A 31 5.78 10.72 -13.24
C SER A 31 7.16 10.90 -12.61
N ASP A 32 7.28 11.82 -11.65
CA ASP A 32 8.54 12.13 -10.98
C ASP A 32 8.85 11.17 -9.81
N TYR A 33 7.94 10.24 -9.54
CA TYR A 33 7.99 9.34 -8.39
C TYR A 33 7.96 7.87 -8.82
N ALA A 34 8.56 7.02 -8.00
CA ALA A 34 8.56 5.58 -8.21
C ALA A 34 7.67 4.91 -7.16
N PHE A 35 6.62 4.23 -7.61
CA PHE A 35 5.63 3.61 -6.75
C PHE A 35 5.74 2.08 -6.77
N CYS A 36 5.30 1.46 -5.68
CA CYS A 36 5.24 0.03 -5.48
C CYS A 36 3.85 -0.35 -4.95
N ARG A 37 3.26 -1.39 -5.55
CA ARG A 37 2.07 -2.09 -5.04
C ARG A 37 2.53 -3.24 -4.15
N LEU A 38 2.26 -3.12 -2.85
CA LEU A 38 2.51 -4.18 -1.89
C LEU A 38 1.20 -4.91 -1.57
N THR A 39 1.13 -6.20 -1.89
CA THR A 39 -0.03 -7.07 -1.61
C THR A 39 0.27 -7.93 -0.39
N VAL A 40 -0.61 -7.90 0.61
CA VAL A 40 -0.49 -8.76 1.79
C VAL A 40 -1.52 -9.87 1.71
N HIS A 41 -1.09 -11.08 1.38
CA HIS A 41 -1.95 -12.27 1.34
C HIS A 41 -2.25 -12.74 2.76
N LYS A 42 -3.53 -12.84 3.11
CA LYS A 42 -3.99 -13.35 4.41
C LYS A 42 -4.45 -14.78 4.26
N TRP A 43 -3.92 -15.67 5.08
CA TRP A 43 -4.24 -17.09 5.02
C TRP A 43 -4.99 -17.57 6.26
N ASN A 44 -5.88 -18.54 6.07
CA ASN A 44 -6.53 -19.28 7.14
C ASN A 44 -6.58 -20.76 6.76
N ASN A 45 -5.88 -21.62 7.51
CA ASN A 45 -5.80 -23.07 7.25
C ASN A 45 -5.43 -23.42 5.78
N GLY A 46 -4.43 -22.74 5.22
CA GLY A 46 -3.96 -22.98 3.84
C GLY A 46 -4.82 -22.35 2.74
N VAL A 47 -5.93 -21.69 3.09
CA VAL A 47 -6.81 -21.00 2.14
C VAL A 47 -6.58 -19.49 2.23
N GLU A 48 -6.40 -18.83 1.07
CA GLU A 48 -6.32 -17.38 1.02
C GLU A 48 -7.69 -16.76 1.32
N THR A 49 -7.72 -15.83 2.27
CA THR A 49 -8.94 -15.17 2.76
C THR A 49 -9.03 -13.71 2.35
N GLY A 50 -7.97 -13.15 1.78
CA GLY A 50 -7.97 -11.81 1.22
C GLY A 50 -6.56 -11.26 0.99
N SER A 51 -6.47 -10.30 0.09
CA SER A 51 -5.22 -9.73 -0.41
C SER A 51 -5.29 -8.20 -0.46
N PRO A 52 -5.38 -7.50 0.69
CA PRO A 52 -5.32 -6.05 0.69
C PRO A 52 -4.06 -5.53 0.01
N HIS A 53 -4.24 -4.54 -0.85
CA HIS A 53 -3.18 -3.82 -1.53
C HIS A 53 -2.84 -2.53 -0.77
N TYR A 54 -1.55 -2.19 -0.78
CA TYR A 54 -1.00 -0.99 -0.18
C TYR A 54 -0.08 -0.30 -1.18
N PHE A 55 -0.19 1.02 -1.29
CA PHE A 55 0.70 1.81 -2.14
C PHE A 55 1.84 2.40 -1.33
N LEU A 56 3.06 2.17 -1.81
CA LEU A 56 4.28 2.67 -1.19
C LEU A 56 5.09 3.44 -2.22
N GLU A 57 5.73 4.51 -1.79
CA GLU A 57 6.73 5.20 -2.58
C GLU A 57 8.08 4.49 -2.37
N LYS A 58 9.02 4.58 -3.32
CA LYS A 58 10.31 3.89 -3.30
C LYS A 58 11.06 4.04 -1.97
N GLU A 59 11.10 5.23 -1.39
CA GLU A 59 11.78 5.43 -0.12
C GLU A 59 11.09 4.69 1.04
N ASP A 60 9.76 4.54 0.99
CA ASP A 60 9.02 3.73 1.98
C ASP A 60 9.37 2.24 1.83
N VAL A 61 9.52 1.74 0.60
CA VAL A 61 9.93 0.35 0.33
C VAL A 61 11.35 0.09 0.86
N GLN A 62 12.27 1.03 0.63
CA GLN A 62 13.64 0.95 1.14
C GLN A 62 13.69 1.01 2.67
N ALA A 63 12.83 1.83 3.31
CA ALA A 63 12.71 1.87 4.77
C ALA A 63 12.17 0.56 5.38
N LEU A 64 11.49 -0.27 4.58
CA LEU A 64 11.09 -1.62 4.95
C LEU A 64 12.18 -2.67 4.72
N GLU A 65 13.36 -2.28 4.25
CA GLU A 65 14.49 -3.15 3.91
C GLU A 65 14.13 -4.18 2.82
N LEU A 66 13.21 -3.80 1.93
CA LEU A 66 12.81 -4.59 0.78
C LEU A 66 13.56 -4.12 -0.47
N PRO A 67 13.91 -5.03 -1.40
CA PRO A 67 14.33 -4.62 -2.72
C PRO A 67 13.20 -3.86 -3.41
N PHE A 68 13.50 -2.73 -4.04
CA PHE A 68 12.49 -1.99 -4.77
C PHE A 68 12.06 -2.77 -6.03
N THR A 69 10.80 -3.14 -6.07
CA THR A 69 10.10 -3.71 -7.23
C THR A 69 8.75 -2.99 -7.39
N THR A 70 8.16 -3.04 -8.59
CA THR A 70 6.83 -2.45 -8.84
C THR A 70 5.73 -3.18 -8.08
N VAL A 71 5.90 -4.49 -7.88
CA VAL A 71 4.96 -5.33 -7.13
C VAL A 71 5.72 -6.16 -6.08
N ILE A 72 5.23 -6.17 -4.85
CA ILE A 72 5.75 -6.96 -3.73
C ILE A 72 4.62 -7.77 -3.11
N HIS A 73 4.87 -9.05 -2.84
CA HIS A 73 3.93 -9.94 -2.16
C HIS A 73 4.47 -10.34 -0.79
N LEU A 74 3.65 -10.18 0.25
CA LEU A 74 3.93 -10.64 1.61
C LEU A 74 2.83 -11.59 2.09
N ASN A 75 3.18 -12.55 2.94
CA ASN A 75 2.22 -13.47 3.53
C ASN A 75 1.97 -13.15 5.02
N ASP A 76 0.72 -12.84 5.37
CA ASP A 76 0.27 -12.70 6.76
C ASP A 76 -0.22 -14.07 7.27
N ARG A 77 0.43 -14.57 8.32
CA ARG A 77 0.04 -15.78 9.08
C ARG A 77 -0.02 -17.10 8.31
N ASP A 78 0.68 -17.25 7.19
CA ASP A 78 0.80 -18.59 6.57
C ASP A 78 1.65 -19.48 7.48
N ILE A 79 1.14 -20.64 7.91
CA ILE A 79 1.86 -21.58 8.79
C ILE A 79 2.91 -22.41 8.03
N GLU A 80 2.67 -22.65 6.74
CA GLU A 80 3.53 -23.45 5.86
C GLU A 80 4.50 -22.57 5.06
N LYS A 81 4.08 -21.33 4.73
CA LYS A 81 4.95 -20.31 4.09
C LYS A 81 5.46 -19.26 5.09
N LYS A 82 5.61 -19.62 6.38
CA LYS A 82 6.08 -18.71 7.46
C LYS A 82 7.43 -18.08 7.12
N SER A 83 7.42 -16.86 6.61
CA SER A 83 8.53 -15.93 6.71
C SER A 83 8.27 -15.03 7.92
N LEU A 84 9.03 -15.22 9.01
CA LEU A 84 8.98 -14.28 10.14
C LEU A 84 9.25 -12.85 9.68
N ASN A 85 10.07 -12.69 8.64
CA ASN A 85 10.42 -11.40 8.05
C ASN A 85 9.19 -10.70 7.45
N ASP A 86 8.30 -11.40 6.75
CA ASP A 86 7.09 -10.79 6.17
C ASP A 86 6.22 -10.16 7.24
N ARG A 87 6.07 -10.83 8.39
CA ARG A 87 5.30 -10.29 9.51
C ARG A 87 5.95 -9.04 10.11
N PHE A 88 7.27 -9.02 10.25
CA PHE A 88 7.99 -7.83 10.70
C PHE A 88 7.82 -6.67 9.72
N VAL A 89 7.92 -6.93 8.42
CA VAL A 89 7.71 -5.95 7.35
C VAL A 89 6.28 -5.41 7.41
N ILE A 90 5.26 -6.27 7.50
CA ILE A 90 3.85 -5.85 7.63
C ILE A 90 3.63 -4.95 8.85
N LEU A 91 4.25 -5.29 9.99
CA LEU A 91 4.15 -4.48 11.21
C LEU A 91 4.84 -3.11 11.07
N LYS A 92 6.01 -3.06 10.44
CA LYS A 92 6.71 -1.80 10.11
C LYS A 92 5.88 -0.95 9.15
N MET A 93 5.39 -1.55 8.07
CA MET A 93 4.59 -0.90 7.03
C MET A 93 3.36 -0.20 7.62
N ARG A 94 2.63 -0.83 8.55
CA ARG A 94 1.43 -0.22 9.18
C ARG A 94 1.69 1.17 9.78
N ARG A 95 2.92 1.50 10.18
CA ARG A 95 3.28 2.82 10.73
C ARG A 95 3.42 3.89 9.66
N LEU A 96 3.70 3.48 8.42
CA LEU A 96 3.85 4.32 7.24
C LEU A 96 2.51 4.61 6.56
N LEU A 97 1.48 3.80 6.82
CA LEU A 97 0.19 3.91 6.15
C LEU A 97 -0.63 5.11 6.62
N SER A 98 -1.43 5.60 5.67
CA SER A 98 -2.52 6.56 5.82
C SER A 98 -3.69 6.07 4.97
N THR A 99 -4.82 6.78 5.05
CA THR A 99 -5.95 6.53 4.16
C THR A 99 -6.35 7.78 3.38
N VAL A 100 -6.90 7.53 2.19
CA VAL A 100 -7.45 8.54 1.28
C VAL A 100 -8.79 8.08 0.70
N CYS A 101 -9.57 9.02 0.15
CA CYS A 101 -10.80 8.69 -0.57
C CYS A 101 -10.53 8.31 -2.04
N SER A 102 -11.57 7.81 -2.71
CA SER A 102 -11.51 7.40 -4.12
C SER A 102 -11.05 8.51 -5.08
N GLU A 103 -11.40 9.79 -4.81
CA GLU A 103 -10.97 10.89 -5.69
C GLU A 103 -9.47 11.21 -5.55
N CYS A 104 -8.93 11.09 -4.34
CA CYS A 104 -7.50 11.33 -4.12
C CYS A 104 -6.64 10.27 -4.79
N ILE A 105 -7.09 9.00 -4.82
CA ILE A 105 -6.30 7.88 -5.34
C ILE A 105 -6.40 7.73 -6.87
N ALA A 106 -7.46 8.24 -7.49
CA ALA A 106 -7.73 8.08 -8.92
C ALA A 106 -6.54 8.42 -9.85
N PRO A 107 -5.74 9.48 -9.61
CA PRO A 107 -4.57 9.75 -10.44
C PRO A 107 -3.51 8.65 -10.40
N LEU A 108 -3.35 7.98 -9.25
CA LEU A 108 -2.42 6.86 -9.10
C LEU A 108 -2.97 5.61 -9.80
N GLU A 109 -4.28 5.35 -9.68
CA GLU A 109 -4.96 4.26 -10.40
C GLU A 109 -4.87 4.44 -11.92
N ALA A 110 -4.85 5.68 -12.42
CA ALA A 110 -4.72 5.96 -13.84
C ALA A 110 -3.32 5.71 -14.44
N LEU A 111 -2.28 5.52 -13.62
CA LEU A 111 -0.90 5.30 -14.10
C LEU A 111 -0.65 3.91 -14.70
N ASP A 112 -1.66 3.04 -14.65
CA ASP A 112 -1.58 1.67 -15.14
C ASP A 112 -0.37 0.87 -14.60
N LEU A 113 0.01 1.13 -13.34
CA LEU A 113 1.05 0.38 -12.63
C LEU A 113 0.62 -1.07 -12.31
N TRP A 114 -0.45 -1.55 -12.94
CA TRP A 114 -1.32 -2.61 -12.45
C TRP A 114 -1.30 -3.87 -13.31
N ASP A 115 -0.81 -3.76 -14.54
CA ASP A 115 -0.66 -4.89 -15.45
C ASP A 115 0.56 -5.74 -15.03
N ASP A 116 0.25 -6.94 -14.52
CA ASP A 116 1.16 -8.10 -14.48
C ASP A 116 1.06 -8.88 -15.80
#